data_AF-A0A702VVN3-F1
#
_entry.id   AF-A0A702VVN3-F1
#
_cell.length_a   1.000
_cell.length_b   1.000
_cell.length_c   1.000
_cell.angle_alpha   90.00
_cell.angle_beta   90.00
_cell.angle_gamma   90.00
#
_symmetry.space_group_name_H-M   'P 1'
#
loop_
_entity.id
_entity.type
_entity.pdbx_description
1 polymer ?
#
loop_
_entity_poly.entity_id
_entity_poly.type
_entity_poly.pdbx_seq_one_letter_code
_entity_poly.pdbx_strand_id
1 'polypeptide(L)'
;MHSWKKKLVVSQLALACTLAITSQANATTYNTFGYHDDATTQYSGINTDTDYVTYGGYVYYNPATTDFDQSFNNDTVNGVISTYYLNNDYTTDSTNTLNITNSTIHGMITSQHMWDDTAYVDHDWDDGDTFTLNIANSTIDDDYEYFYFTDDYNNADG
;
A
#
# COMPACT_ATOMS: atom_id res chain seq x y z
N MET A 1 -8.98 10.38 -50.94
CA MET A 1 -7.90 10.67 -49.96
C MET A 1 -8.37 10.27 -48.56
N HIS A 2 -8.08 9.04 -48.10
CA HIS A 2 -8.54 8.54 -46.78
C HIS A 2 -7.55 7.58 -46.08
N SER A 3 -6.41 7.27 -46.73
CA SER A 3 -5.44 6.27 -46.25
C SER A 3 -4.51 6.82 -45.15
N TRP A 4 -4.17 8.11 -45.22
CA TRP A 4 -3.17 8.69 -44.32
C TRP A 4 -3.69 8.85 -42.87
N LYS A 5 -4.97 9.18 -42.70
CA LYS A 5 -5.60 9.25 -41.37
C LYS A 5 -5.68 7.88 -40.69
N LYS A 6 -5.91 6.80 -41.45
CA LYS A 6 -5.94 5.43 -40.90
C LYS A 6 -4.57 4.97 -40.40
N LYS A 7 -3.50 5.28 -41.13
CA LYS A 7 -2.12 4.97 -40.71
C LYS A 7 -1.72 5.74 -39.44
N LEU A 8 -2.15 6.99 -39.30
CA LEU A 8 -1.86 7.80 -38.11
C LEU A 8 -2.54 7.24 -36.86
N VAL A 9 -3.82 6.86 -36.97
CA VAL A 9 -4.58 6.27 -35.86
C VAL A 9 -4.01 4.92 -35.44
N VAL A 10 -3.61 4.08 -36.40
CA VAL A 10 -2.97 2.78 -36.11
C VAL A 10 -1.60 2.95 -35.44
N SER A 11 -0.82 3.95 -35.85
CA SER A 11 0.47 4.26 -35.22
C SER A 11 0.32 4.80 -33.80
N GLN A 12 -0.70 5.63 -33.54
CA GLN A 12 -1.00 6.15 -32.21
C GLN A 12 -1.50 5.03 -31.29
N LEU A 13 -2.36 4.14 -31.79
CA LEU A 13 -2.83 2.98 -31.04
C LEU A 13 -1.67 2.04 -30.70
N ALA A 14 -0.78 1.73 -31.65
CA ALA A 14 0.40 0.90 -31.38
C ALA A 14 1.36 1.53 -30.36
N LEU A 15 1.53 2.86 -30.38
CA LEU A 15 2.33 3.57 -29.39
C LEU A 15 1.67 3.55 -28.01
N ALA A 16 0.37 3.80 -27.92
CA ALA A 16 -0.39 3.72 -26.68
C ALA A 16 -0.37 2.30 -26.10
N CYS A 17 -0.52 1.27 -26.93
CA CYS A 17 -0.42 -0.13 -26.51
C CYS A 17 0.99 -0.47 -26.04
N THR A 18 2.04 -0.02 -26.73
CA THR A 18 3.43 -0.22 -26.26
C THR A 18 3.66 0.46 -24.92
N LEU A 19 3.19 1.70 -24.74
CA LEU A 19 3.29 2.44 -23.47
C LEU A 19 2.54 1.72 -22.33
N ALA A 20 1.34 1.22 -22.58
CA ALA A 20 0.56 0.45 -21.61
C ALA A 20 1.24 -0.89 -21.24
N ILE A 21 1.85 -1.57 -22.20
CA ILE A 21 2.59 -2.81 -21.93
C ILE A 21 3.84 -2.53 -21.09
N THR A 22 4.56 -1.43 -21.37
CA THR A 22 5.73 -1.04 -20.57
C THR A 22 5.37 -0.50 -19.19
N SER A 23 4.18 0.08 -18.99
CA SER A 23 3.74 0.53 -17.67
C SER A 23 3.42 -0.67 -16.78
N GLN A 24 2.73 -1.69 -17.30
CA GLN A 24 2.44 -2.94 -16.58
C GLN A 24 3.70 -3.72 -16.17
N ALA A 25 4.82 -3.57 -16.89
CA ALA A 25 6.06 -4.27 -16.58
C ALA A 25 6.77 -3.78 -15.30
N ASN A 26 6.40 -2.63 -14.74
CA ASN A 26 6.95 -2.09 -13.49
C ASN A 26 5.88 -1.99 -12.39
N ALA A 27 4.70 -2.56 -12.61
CA ALA A 27 3.62 -2.58 -11.64
C ALA A 27 3.99 -3.47 -10.45
N THR A 28 4.03 -2.89 -9.25
CA THR A 28 4.17 -3.64 -8.00
C THR A 28 2.80 -3.86 -7.38
N THR A 29 2.60 -5.02 -6.78
CA THR A 29 1.42 -5.29 -5.94
C THR A 29 1.85 -5.32 -4.48
N TYR A 30 1.18 -4.52 -3.66
CA TYR A 30 1.45 -4.38 -2.24
C TYR A 30 0.27 -4.94 -1.45
N ASN A 31 0.52 -5.90 -0.57
CA ASN A 31 -0.48 -6.36 0.41
C ASN A 31 -0.10 -5.77 1.75
N THR A 32 -1.00 -4.98 2.35
CA THR A 32 -0.66 -4.27 3.59
C THR A 32 -0.91 -5.11 4.83
N PHE A 33 -1.73 -6.16 4.69
CA PHE A 33 -1.92 -7.19 5.70
C PHE A 33 -1.33 -8.52 5.27
N GLY A 34 -0.93 -9.32 6.25
CA GLY A 34 -0.50 -10.72 6.07
C GLY A 34 -1.07 -11.59 7.19
N TYR A 35 -1.32 -12.86 6.91
CA TYR A 35 -1.66 -13.86 7.91
C TYR A 35 -0.58 -14.93 7.91
N HIS A 36 -0.15 -15.31 9.11
CA HIS A 36 0.90 -16.29 9.34
C HIS A 36 0.28 -17.43 10.14
N ASP A 37 0.27 -18.61 9.53
CA ASP A 37 -0.07 -19.90 10.13
C ASP A 37 1.27 -20.58 10.46
N ASP A 38 1.72 -20.39 11.70
CA ASP A 38 3.04 -20.79 12.15
C ASP A 38 2.93 -21.71 13.37
N ALA A 39 3.39 -22.96 13.20
CA ALA A 39 3.49 -23.93 14.28
C ALA A 39 4.46 -23.51 15.42
N THR A 40 5.28 -22.48 15.19
CA THR A 40 6.16 -21.86 16.19
C THR A 40 6.13 -20.35 16.05
N THR A 41 5.74 -19.66 17.12
CA THR A 41 5.50 -18.22 17.11
C THR A 41 6.74 -17.38 16.75
N GLN A 42 6.53 -16.19 16.19
CA GLN A 42 7.57 -15.18 15.98
C GLN A 42 8.19 -14.68 17.30
N TYR A 43 7.48 -14.81 18.43
CA TYR A 43 7.90 -14.29 19.72
C TYR A 43 8.61 -15.36 20.56
N SER A 44 9.91 -15.13 20.81
CA SER A 44 10.71 -16.01 21.67
C SER A 44 10.06 -16.19 23.05
N GLY A 45 9.65 -17.42 23.37
CA GLY A 45 9.11 -17.80 24.67
C GLY A 45 7.67 -18.32 24.66
N ILE A 46 6.96 -18.21 23.53
CA ILE A 46 5.64 -18.83 23.35
C ILE A 46 5.84 -20.10 22.50
N ASN A 47 5.54 -21.26 23.08
CA ASN A 47 5.73 -22.59 22.46
C ASN A 47 4.38 -23.25 22.11
N THR A 48 3.38 -22.44 21.77
CA THR A 48 2.08 -22.90 21.30
C THR A 48 1.90 -22.47 19.86
N ASP A 49 1.12 -23.24 19.10
CA ASP A 49 0.63 -22.84 17.80
C ASP A 49 -0.11 -21.50 17.94
N THR A 50 0.35 -20.46 17.22
CA THR A 50 -0.32 -19.15 17.24
C THR A 50 -0.34 -18.56 15.85
N ASP A 51 -1.52 -18.56 15.27
CA ASP A 51 -1.83 -17.75 14.12
C ASP A 51 -1.77 -16.26 14.46
N TYR A 52 -1.22 -15.45 13.57
CA TYR A 52 -1.21 -14.00 13.75
C TYR A 52 -1.33 -13.25 12.43
N VAL A 53 -1.92 -12.05 12.52
CA VAL A 53 -1.99 -11.09 11.42
C VAL A 53 -0.83 -10.13 11.56
N THR A 54 -0.26 -9.66 10.45
CA THR A 54 0.71 -8.55 10.42
C THR A 54 0.19 -7.41 9.60
N TYR A 55 0.61 -6.19 9.94
CA TYR A 55 0.39 -5.00 9.14
C TYR A 55 1.71 -4.35 8.74
N GLY A 56 1.88 -4.04 7.45
CA GLY A 56 3.08 -3.43 6.86
C GLY A 56 2.80 -2.26 5.92
N GLY A 57 1.58 -1.70 5.94
CA GLY A 57 1.15 -0.63 5.02
C GLY A 57 1.60 0.79 5.41
N TYR A 58 2.66 0.95 6.19
CA TYR A 58 3.14 2.26 6.60
C TYR A 58 4.01 2.92 5.53
N VAL A 59 3.71 4.19 5.24
CA VAL A 59 4.49 5.03 4.33
C VAL A 59 5.53 5.84 5.10
N TYR A 60 6.75 5.88 4.58
CA TYR A 60 7.87 6.62 5.16
C TYR A 60 8.55 7.53 4.13
N TYR A 61 9.10 8.66 4.59
CA TYR A 61 9.85 9.57 3.72
C TYR A 61 11.11 8.90 3.15
N ASN A 62 11.84 8.16 4.00
CA ASN A 62 13.01 7.38 3.63
C ASN A 62 12.79 5.94 4.11
N PRO A 63 12.03 5.14 3.34
CA PRO A 63 11.64 3.80 3.77
C PRO A 63 12.87 2.91 3.98
N ALA A 64 12.86 2.08 5.03
CA ALA A 64 13.76 0.93 5.04
C ALA A 64 13.36 -0.03 3.91
N THR A 65 14.16 -1.05 3.64
CA THR A 65 13.94 -1.97 2.50
C THR A 65 12.58 -2.69 2.51
N THR A 66 11.83 -2.63 3.61
CA THR A 66 10.55 -3.32 3.83
C THR A 66 9.34 -2.39 3.85
N ASP A 67 9.55 -1.07 3.85
CA ASP A 67 8.47 -0.10 4.07
C ASP A 67 7.98 0.50 2.75
N PHE A 68 6.78 1.08 2.76
CA PHE A 68 6.21 1.66 1.54
C PHE A 68 6.80 3.05 1.27
N ASP A 69 7.06 3.32 0.00
CA ASP A 69 7.46 4.64 -0.48
C ASP A 69 6.25 5.60 -0.53
N GLN A 70 6.53 6.89 -0.64
CA GLN A 70 5.59 7.98 -0.79
C GLN A 70 4.95 8.07 -2.18
N SER A 71 5.35 7.20 -3.11
CA SER A 71 4.95 7.28 -4.51
C SER A 71 4.55 5.91 -5.04
N PHE A 72 3.29 5.81 -5.48
CA PHE A 72 2.74 4.66 -6.19
C PHE A 72 2.52 5.06 -7.65
N ASN A 73 3.10 4.30 -8.58
CA ASN A 73 3.00 4.57 -10.01
C ASN A 73 2.78 3.29 -10.81
N ASN A 74 1.57 3.16 -11.35
CA ASN A 74 1.13 1.94 -12.01
C ASN A 74 1.12 0.74 -11.04
N ASP A 75 0.93 0.99 -9.75
CA ASP A 75 0.92 -0.03 -8.71
C ASP A 75 -0.49 -0.44 -8.31
N THR A 76 -0.59 -1.58 -7.61
CA THR A 76 -1.81 -2.02 -6.95
C THR A 76 -1.55 -2.18 -5.46
N VAL A 77 -2.41 -1.63 -4.61
CA VAL A 77 -2.33 -1.83 -3.16
C VAL A 77 -3.61 -2.51 -2.69
N ASN A 78 -3.46 -3.59 -1.95
CA ASN A 78 -4.53 -4.37 -1.34
C ASN A 78 -4.47 -4.20 0.18
N GLY A 79 -5.39 -3.43 0.73
CA GLY A 79 -5.51 -3.11 2.14
C GLY A 79 -5.33 -1.62 2.43
N VAL A 80 -5.00 -1.33 3.69
CA VAL A 80 -4.90 0.04 4.21
C VAL A 80 -3.49 0.61 4.02
N ILE A 81 -3.38 1.82 3.48
CA ILE A 81 -2.16 2.63 3.48
C ILE A 81 -2.22 3.59 4.67
N SER A 82 -1.20 3.57 5.52
CA SER A 82 -1.08 4.52 6.64
C SER A 82 0.02 5.54 6.38
N THR A 83 -0.35 6.82 6.43
CA THR A 83 0.57 7.96 6.37
C THR A 83 0.99 8.43 7.76
N TYR A 84 0.74 7.64 8.81
CA TYR A 84 1.02 8.03 10.19
C TYR A 84 2.48 8.47 10.41
N TYR A 85 3.42 7.78 9.76
CA TYR A 85 4.85 8.08 9.83
C TYR A 85 5.38 8.97 8.70
N LEU A 86 4.51 9.40 7.79
CA LEU A 86 4.87 10.43 6.84
C LEU A 86 5.09 11.70 7.64
N ASN A 87 6.27 12.31 7.49
CA ASN A 87 6.74 13.40 8.35
C ASN A 87 7.13 13.01 9.79
N ASN A 88 7.41 11.73 10.08
CA ASN A 88 8.00 11.30 11.35
C ASN A 88 9.53 11.48 11.38
N ASP A 89 10.03 12.57 10.80
CA ASP A 89 11.45 12.90 10.85
C ASP A 89 11.66 13.99 11.88
N TYR A 90 12.68 13.83 12.71
CA TYR A 90 13.11 14.80 13.71
C TYR A 90 13.74 16.06 13.06
N THR A 91 13.40 16.36 11.80
CA THR A 91 13.99 17.41 10.97
C THR A 91 12.92 18.19 10.21
N THR A 92 13.04 19.52 10.24
CA THR A 92 12.04 20.51 9.80
C THR A 92 11.76 20.57 8.29
N ASP A 93 12.29 19.65 7.49
CA ASP A 93 12.27 19.73 6.00
C ASP A 93 11.84 18.41 5.33
N SER A 94 11.19 17.49 6.06
CA SER A 94 10.77 16.22 5.49
C SER A 94 9.48 16.37 4.67
N THR A 95 9.39 15.69 3.52
CA THR A 95 8.23 15.84 2.63
C THR A 95 7.00 15.15 3.23
N ASN A 96 5.94 15.91 3.49
CA ASN A 96 4.64 15.38 3.96
C ASN A 96 3.68 15.16 2.77
N THR A 97 4.11 14.39 1.77
CA THR A 97 3.34 14.17 0.53
C THR A 97 3.23 12.71 0.15
N LEU A 98 2.01 12.26 -0.18
CA LEU A 98 1.74 10.96 -0.80
C LEU A 98 1.27 11.15 -2.25
N ASN A 99 1.92 10.48 -3.20
CA ASN A 99 1.61 10.55 -4.62
C ASN A 99 1.09 9.20 -5.12
N ILE A 100 -0.09 9.19 -5.75
CA ILE A 100 -0.72 7.98 -6.30
C ILE A 100 -1.11 8.24 -7.75
N THR A 101 -0.37 7.68 -8.69
CA THR A 101 -0.55 7.92 -10.13
C THR A 101 -0.77 6.62 -10.90
N ASN A 102 -1.75 6.58 -11.78
CA ASN A 102 -2.08 5.40 -12.61
C ASN A 102 -2.26 4.10 -11.80
N SER A 103 -2.63 4.19 -10.52
CA SER A 103 -2.59 3.06 -9.58
C SER A 103 -3.99 2.68 -9.11
N THR A 104 -4.14 1.48 -8.57
CA THR A 104 -5.39 1.01 -7.98
C THR A 104 -5.19 0.71 -6.50
N ILE A 105 -5.94 1.36 -5.62
CA ILE A 105 -5.93 1.11 -4.19
C ILE A 105 -7.24 0.40 -3.84
N HIS A 106 -7.14 -0.89 -3.56
CA HIS A 106 -8.19 -1.71 -2.99
C HIS A 106 -8.10 -1.62 -1.46
N GLY A 107 -8.69 -0.58 -0.89
CA GLY A 107 -8.74 -0.29 0.53
C GLY A 107 -8.77 1.21 0.79
N MET A 108 -8.25 1.63 1.94
CA MET A 108 -8.30 3.03 2.36
C MET A 108 -6.91 3.63 2.56
N ILE A 109 -6.85 4.96 2.53
CA ILE A 109 -5.70 5.74 2.97
C ILE A 109 -6.09 6.39 4.30
N THR A 110 -5.23 6.26 5.31
CA THR A 110 -5.49 6.80 6.65
C THR A 110 -4.24 7.45 7.23
N SER A 111 -4.42 8.43 8.10
CA SER A 111 -3.34 8.97 8.94
C SER A 111 -3.24 8.26 10.29
N GLN A 112 -4.06 7.23 10.52
CA GLN A 112 -4.11 6.50 11.78
C GLN A 112 -2.93 5.53 11.91
N HIS A 113 -2.42 5.40 13.14
CA HIS A 113 -1.53 4.30 13.50
C HIS A 113 -2.34 3.00 13.57
N MET A 114 -1.96 2.00 12.77
CA MET A 114 -2.78 0.81 12.47
C MET A 114 -2.46 -0.41 13.34
N TRP A 115 -1.40 -0.36 14.15
CA TRP A 115 -0.94 -1.46 15.01
C TRP A 115 -0.72 -0.94 16.43
N ASP A 116 -1.31 -1.56 17.45
CA ASP A 116 -1.13 -1.13 18.84
C ASP A 116 -0.03 -1.99 19.50
N ASP A 117 1.19 -1.47 19.54
CA ASP A 117 2.21 -1.96 20.47
C ASP A 117 2.48 -0.85 21.47
N THR A 118 2.09 -1.11 22.71
CA THR A 118 2.14 -0.16 23.81
C THR A 118 3.52 0.52 23.92
N ALA A 119 3.52 1.85 24.02
CA ALA A 119 4.64 2.74 24.37
C ALA A 119 5.46 3.40 23.24
N TYR A 120 4.84 3.80 22.13
CA TYR A 120 5.43 4.88 21.33
C TYR A 120 5.04 6.24 21.91
N VAL A 121 6.04 7.08 22.18
CA VAL A 121 5.82 8.50 22.47
C VAL A 121 5.19 9.08 21.22
N ASP A 122 3.95 9.56 21.33
CA ASP A 122 3.30 10.32 20.25
C ASP A 122 4.27 11.45 19.89
N HIS A 123 4.86 11.37 18.71
CA HIS A 123 5.62 12.49 18.19
C HIS A 123 4.57 13.48 17.74
N ASP A 124 4.35 14.51 18.57
CA ASP A 124 3.50 15.65 18.23
C ASP A 124 3.90 16.07 16.81
N TRP A 125 2.97 15.93 15.85
CA TRP A 125 3.15 16.50 14.52
C TRP A 125 3.56 17.96 14.70
N ASP A 126 4.61 18.40 14.00
CA ASP A 126 4.99 19.80 14.03
C ASP A 126 3.79 20.64 13.55
N ASP A 127 3.26 21.48 14.44
CA ASP A 127 2.08 22.29 14.18
C ASP A 127 2.37 23.25 13.01
N GLY A 128 1.67 23.02 11.89
CA GLY A 128 1.86 23.76 10.64
C GLY A 128 2.15 22.90 9.42
N ASP A 129 2.51 21.62 9.60
CA ASP A 129 2.81 20.74 8.47
C ASP A 129 1.53 20.27 7.77
N THR A 130 1.40 20.65 6.50
CA THR A 130 0.26 20.29 5.66
C THR A 130 0.53 18.97 4.95
N PHE A 131 -0.25 17.94 5.27
CA PHE A 131 -0.27 16.71 4.48
C PHE A 131 -0.84 16.99 3.07
N THR A 132 -0.10 16.59 2.05
CA THR A 132 -0.51 16.69 0.66
C THR A 132 -0.76 15.30 0.06
N LEU A 133 -1.99 15.06 -0.38
CA LEU A 133 -2.36 13.84 -1.11
C LEU A 133 -2.60 14.17 -2.58
N ASN A 134 -1.74 13.66 -3.45
CA ASN A 134 -1.86 13.81 -4.91
C ASN A 134 -2.36 12.50 -5.52
N ILE A 135 -3.50 12.56 -6.20
CA ILE A 135 -4.09 11.41 -6.90
C ILE A 135 -4.32 11.78 -8.36
N ALA A 136 -3.79 10.98 -9.29
CA ALA A 136 -3.91 11.22 -10.72
C ALA A 136 -4.13 9.92 -11.50
N ASN A 137 -5.23 9.84 -12.27
CA ASN A 137 -5.57 8.66 -13.09
C ASN A 137 -5.60 7.34 -12.30
N SER A 138 -6.00 7.40 -11.04
CA SER A 138 -6.00 6.26 -10.12
C SER A 138 -7.41 5.95 -9.64
N THR A 139 -7.62 4.72 -9.17
CA THR A 139 -8.86 4.29 -8.53
C THR A 139 -8.58 4.00 -7.06
N ILE A 140 -9.50 4.42 -6.19
CA ILE A 140 -9.54 4.05 -4.78
C ILE A 140 -10.90 3.40 -4.55
N ASP A 141 -10.89 2.20 -3.98
CA ASP A 141 -12.07 1.38 -3.71
C ASP A 141 -11.97 0.83 -2.30
N ASP A 142 -12.86 1.25 -1.40
CA ASP A 142 -12.80 0.95 0.03
C ASP A 142 -13.55 -0.32 0.44
N ASP A 143 -14.03 -1.10 -0.53
CA ASP A 143 -14.76 -2.35 -0.35
C ASP A 143 -13.88 -3.60 -0.24
N TYR A 144 -12.57 -3.42 -0.16
CA TYR A 144 -11.62 -4.53 -0.14
C TYR A 144 -11.41 -5.10 1.27
N GLU A 145 -11.96 -6.29 1.49
CA GLU A 145 -11.60 -7.13 2.63
C GLU A 145 -10.44 -8.09 2.28
N TYR A 146 -9.27 -7.88 2.91
CA TYR A 146 -8.13 -8.78 2.73
C TYR A 146 -8.36 -10.16 3.38
N PHE A 147 -9.01 -10.20 4.55
CA PHE A 147 -9.28 -11.44 5.28
C PHE A 147 -10.75 -11.83 5.16
N TYR A 148 -11.00 -12.98 4.56
CA TYR A 148 -12.27 -13.69 4.65
C TYR A 148 -12.18 -14.71 5.77
N PHE A 149 -12.70 -14.36 6.94
CA PHE A 149 -12.87 -15.34 8.01
C PHE A 149 -14.03 -16.26 7.67
N THR A 150 -13.74 -17.42 7.08
CA THR A 150 -14.69 -18.52 7.07
C THR A 150 -14.68 -19.14 8.46
N ASP A 151 -15.74 -18.88 9.23
CA ASP A 151 -16.03 -19.59 10.48
C ASP A 151 -16.38 -21.06 10.17
N ASP A 152 -15.37 -21.82 9.76
CA ASP A 152 -15.40 -23.27 9.89
C ASP A 152 -14.64 -23.59 11.18
N TYR A 153 -15.30 -23.36 12.32
CA TYR A 153 -14.91 -23.93 13.61
C TYR A 153 -15.00 -25.46 13.53
N ASN A 154 -14.11 -26.09 12.77
CA ASN A 154 -13.88 -27.52 12.86
C ASN A 154 -13.09 -27.73 14.12
N ASN A 155 -13.81 -28.13 15.17
CA ASN A 155 -13.31 -28.70 16.40
C ASN A 155 -12.41 -29.91 16.08
N ALA A 156 -11.19 -29.66 15.63
CA ALA A 156 -10.17 -30.65 15.32
C ALA A 156 -9.31 -30.95 16.55
N ASP A 157 -9.93 -30.97 17.73
CA ASP A 157 -9.37 -31.64 18.90
C ASP A 157 -9.76 -33.12 18.82
N GLY A 158 -8.85 -33.92 18.26
CA GLY A 158 -8.79 -35.37 18.45
C GLY A 158 -7.99 -35.73 19.70
#